data_AF-A0A971UQ65-F1
#
_entry.id   AF-A0A971UQ65-F1
#
_cell.length_a   1.000
_cell.length_b   1.000
_cell.length_c   1.000
_cell.angle_alpha   90.00
_cell.angle_beta   90.00
_cell.angle_gamma   90.00
#
_symmetry.space_group_name_H-M   'P 1'
#
loop_
_entity.id
_entity.type
_entity.pdbx_description
1 polymer ?
#
loop_
_entity_poly.entity_id
_entity_poly.type
_entity_poly.pdbx_seq_one_letter_code
_entity_poly.pdbx_strand_id
1 'polypeptide(L)'
;MKRLVVSGLVLAWAATLGAGYAAAQVQSHVLPADLPTTILPPSVTETPKPTSKDLSVPLVEEERPRGTGTASGAGGKADAPAVKDDALDLLEGKKPESGSTSGGGGGVGDLGNANAMTPAEMTGSPRQVVDLLEKGKPAEAALLGRKLLELEPGVYNDVVWDYVAGATAWAAALSGDFAGAAEAHRAGQKRVRDPAVKNYHDKAATLMGRGQPKDASDAAARDMAAKLVLPESWRQLVLEQVATEHRNARRAIEQMQSARTVEARLNNIKVAWANLRFVYAADPKTGRDLVVEFKAAADALIVDAEASLLDEARKQHAEVARLQHIPMKPSLIPMWNDEVKKLWSAISEVKRVCRIHDYLSRQTLASPGAAQTAFDAAHQLLYEPAGRGYVYKLMGQKTAMGLDMIRTAPPPP
;
A
#
# COMPACT_ATOMS: atom_id res chain seq x y z
N MET A 1 -49.41 1.14 -15.95
CA MET A 1 -49.02 2.46 -16.50
C MET A 1 -48.06 3.29 -15.61
N LYS A 2 -47.92 3.05 -14.29
CA LYS A 2 -47.06 3.89 -13.41
C LYS A 2 -45.57 3.49 -13.31
N ARG A 3 -45.18 2.24 -13.62
CA ARG A 3 -43.76 1.82 -13.71
C ARG A 3 -43.01 2.50 -14.87
N LEU A 4 -43.71 2.79 -15.97
CA LEU A 4 -43.16 3.44 -17.16
C LEU A 4 -42.71 4.89 -16.92
N VAL A 5 -43.31 5.60 -15.96
CA VAL A 5 -43.03 7.02 -15.71
C VAL A 5 -41.68 7.20 -14.98
N VAL A 6 -41.34 6.28 -14.07
CA VAL A 6 -40.07 6.33 -13.33
C VAL A 6 -38.90 5.90 -14.23
N SER A 7 -39.09 4.84 -15.04
CA SER A 7 -38.13 4.47 -16.08
C SER A 7 -37.93 5.59 -17.09
N GLY A 8 -39.00 6.29 -17.49
CA GLY A 8 -38.95 7.40 -18.43
C GLY A 8 -38.20 8.63 -17.90
N LEU A 9 -38.35 8.98 -16.61
CA LEU A 9 -37.64 10.13 -16.03
C LEU A 9 -36.14 9.86 -15.83
N VAL A 10 -35.77 8.64 -15.44
CA VAL A 10 -34.37 8.20 -15.30
C VAL A 10 -33.71 8.02 -16.67
N LEU A 11 -34.42 7.47 -17.67
CA LEU A 11 -33.94 7.35 -19.06
C LEU A 11 -33.80 8.72 -19.74
N ALA A 12 -34.73 9.65 -19.51
CA ALA A 12 -34.65 11.01 -20.06
C ALA A 12 -33.48 11.81 -19.43
N TRP A 13 -33.20 11.60 -18.14
CA TRP A 13 -32.01 12.16 -17.50
C TRP A 13 -30.72 11.48 -17.97
N ALA A 14 -30.69 10.15 -18.08
CA ALA A 14 -29.54 9.40 -18.58
C ALA A 14 -29.18 9.76 -20.03
N ALA A 15 -30.17 10.09 -20.88
CA ALA A 15 -29.94 10.59 -22.23
C ALA A 15 -29.30 11.99 -22.29
N THR A 16 -29.40 12.78 -21.21
CA THR A 16 -28.75 14.10 -21.09
C THR A 16 -27.36 14.06 -20.44
N LEU A 17 -27.02 12.95 -19.79
CA LEU A 17 -25.70 12.71 -19.20
C LEU A 17 -24.76 12.21 -20.30
N GLY A 18 -24.17 13.14 -21.07
CA GLY A 18 -23.24 12.81 -22.16
C GLY A 18 -22.04 11.96 -21.74
N ALA A 19 -21.24 11.50 -22.70
CA ALA A 19 -20.12 10.55 -22.51
C ALA A 19 -19.17 10.87 -21.33
N GLY A 20 -18.99 12.15 -20.97
CA GLY A 20 -18.19 12.57 -19.81
C GLY A 20 -18.76 12.17 -18.43
N TYR A 21 -20.08 12.00 -18.29
CA TYR A 21 -20.71 11.56 -17.04
C TYR A 21 -20.56 10.06 -16.81
N ALA A 22 -20.57 9.25 -17.86
CA ALA A 22 -20.29 7.81 -17.76
C ALA A 22 -18.83 7.56 -17.34
N ALA A 23 -17.87 8.31 -17.93
CA ALA A 23 -16.46 8.22 -17.57
C ALA A 23 -16.17 8.69 -16.12
N ALA A 24 -16.95 9.62 -15.58
CA ALA A 24 -16.75 10.12 -14.22
C ALA A 24 -17.11 9.09 -13.13
N GLN A 25 -18.05 8.18 -13.40
CA GLN A 25 -18.42 7.11 -12.46
C GLN A 25 -17.63 5.81 -12.67
N VAL A 26 -17.11 5.58 -13.87
CA VAL A 26 -16.29 4.39 -14.19
C VAL A 26 -14.81 4.74 -14.00
N GLN A 27 -14.40 4.87 -12.74
CA GLN A 27 -12.99 5.00 -12.33
C GLN A 27 -12.55 3.73 -11.62
N SER A 28 -11.26 3.39 -11.74
CA SER A 28 -10.72 2.31 -10.92
C SER A 28 -10.38 2.82 -9.53
N HIS A 29 -10.74 1.99 -8.56
CA HIS A 29 -10.49 2.08 -7.14
C HIS A 29 -9.29 1.23 -6.70
N VAL A 30 -8.64 0.53 -7.65
CA VAL A 30 -7.41 -0.22 -7.38
C VAL A 30 -6.31 0.73 -6.94
N LEU A 31 -5.60 0.31 -5.88
CA LEU A 31 -4.53 1.10 -5.30
C LEU A 31 -3.29 1.07 -6.19
N PRO A 32 -2.56 2.19 -6.30
CA PRO A 32 -1.33 2.25 -7.07
C PRO A 32 -0.22 1.43 -6.39
N ALA A 33 0.84 1.09 -7.14
CA ALA A 33 1.83 0.08 -6.72
C ALA A 33 2.68 0.54 -5.53
N ASP A 34 2.86 1.84 -5.42
CA ASP A 34 3.47 2.58 -4.31
C ASP A 34 2.59 2.59 -3.05
N LEU A 35 1.36 2.09 -3.10
CA LEU A 35 0.56 1.73 -1.94
C LEU A 35 0.56 0.20 -1.71
N PRO A 36 1.62 -0.39 -1.10
CA PRO A 36 1.68 -1.82 -0.80
C PRO A 36 0.73 -2.25 0.32
N THR A 37 0.25 -3.50 0.28
CA THR A 37 -0.65 -4.07 1.30
C THR A 37 0.00 -4.13 2.68
N THR A 38 1.30 -4.41 2.71
CA THR A 38 2.10 -4.40 3.94
C THR A 38 3.08 -3.24 3.89
N ILE A 39 2.92 -2.27 4.79
CA ILE A 39 3.78 -1.09 4.82
C ILE A 39 5.17 -1.35 5.40
N LEU A 40 5.29 -2.22 6.40
CA LEU A 40 6.56 -2.44 7.10
C LEU A 40 6.82 -3.95 7.20
N PRO A 41 7.74 -4.51 6.40
CA PRO A 41 8.12 -5.91 6.50
C PRO A 41 8.90 -6.18 7.79
N PRO A 42 8.89 -7.42 8.33
CA PRO A 42 9.61 -7.77 9.56
C PRO A 42 11.08 -7.38 9.53
N SER A 43 11.77 -7.62 8.41
CA SER A 43 13.20 -7.31 8.20
C SER A 43 13.56 -5.85 8.48
N VAL A 44 12.65 -4.91 8.22
CA VAL A 44 12.86 -3.48 8.46
C VAL A 44 12.55 -3.08 9.91
N THR A 45 11.60 -3.79 10.55
CA THR A 45 11.12 -3.44 11.89
C THR A 45 11.83 -4.16 13.04
N GLU A 46 12.66 -5.16 12.76
CA GLU A 46 13.45 -5.84 13.79
C GLU A 46 14.58 -4.96 14.31
N THR A 47 14.74 -4.91 15.63
CA THR A 47 15.88 -4.22 16.26
C THR A 47 17.16 -4.99 15.95
N PRO A 48 18.23 -4.33 15.43
CA PRO A 48 19.52 -4.95 15.24
C PRO A 48 19.98 -5.64 16.53
N LYS A 49 20.49 -6.87 16.42
CA LYS A 49 20.97 -7.59 17.60
C LYS A 49 22.38 -7.12 17.95
N PRO A 50 22.70 -6.92 19.24
CA PRO A 50 24.05 -6.70 19.79
C PRO A 50 25.20 -7.42 19.07
N THR A 51 24.99 -8.68 18.69
CA THR A 51 26.03 -9.56 18.14
C THR A 51 26.00 -9.69 16.62
N SER A 52 25.10 -8.99 15.91
CA SER A 52 25.00 -9.11 14.45
C SER A 52 25.92 -8.12 13.75
N LYS A 53 26.41 -8.50 12.56
CA LYS A 53 27.17 -7.59 11.67
C LYS A 53 26.32 -6.37 11.28
N ASP A 54 25.00 -6.42 11.41
CA ASP A 54 24.06 -5.37 11.03
C ASP A 54 24.20 -4.09 11.88
N LEU A 55 24.72 -4.19 13.12
CA LEU A 55 25.12 -3.02 13.90
C LEU A 55 26.30 -2.26 13.28
N SER A 56 27.12 -2.95 12.47
CA SER A 56 28.34 -2.43 11.84
C SER A 56 28.21 -2.15 10.34
N VAL A 57 27.08 -2.50 9.70
CA VAL A 57 26.87 -2.30 8.26
C VAL A 57 26.27 -0.90 8.01
N PRO A 58 26.80 -0.11 7.04
CA PRO A 58 26.19 1.13 6.59
C PRO A 58 24.79 0.89 5.99
N LEU A 59 23.90 1.88 6.04
CA LEU A 59 22.56 1.86 5.44
C LEU A 59 22.50 1.40 3.96
N VAL A 60 23.63 1.44 3.24
CA VAL A 60 23.72 1.30 1.78
C VAL A 60 23.74 -0.15 1.27
N GLU A 61 23.78 -1.19 2.14
CA GLU A 61 23.94 -2.58 1.67
C GLU A 61 22.70 -3.50 1.74
N GLU A 62 21.56 -3.07 2.28
CA GLU A 62 20.33 -3.89 2.22
C GLU A 62 19.60 -3.69 0.87
N GLU A 63 19.96 -4.59 -0.06
CA GLU A 63 19.23 -5.05 -1.25
C GLU A 63 18.90 -4.03 -2.35
N ARG A 64 19.84 -3.87 -3.30
CA ARG A 64 19.42 -3.89 -4.72
C ARG A 64 18.91 -5.30 -5.02
N PRO A 65 17.72 -5.49 -5.63
CA PRO A 65 17.42 -6.76 -6.25
C PRO A 65 18.57 -7.06 -7.21
N ARG A 66 19.15 -8.26 -7.11
CA ARG A 66 20.12 -8.74 -8.10
C ARG A 66 19.42 -8.74 -9.46
N GLY A 67 19.60 -7.68 -10.23
CA GLY A 67 19.30 -7.66 -11.65
C GLY A 67 20.06 -8.82 -12.27
N THR A 68 19.31 -9.78 -12.82
CA THR A 68 19.85 -10.81 -13.67
C THR A 68 20.62 -10.13 -14.79
N GLY A 69 21.88 -10.54 -14.96
CA GLY A 69 22.80 -9.95 -15.90
C GLY A 69 22.23 -9.90 -17.31
N THR A 70 22.41 -8.74 -17.94
CA THR A 70 22.26 -8.55 -19.38
C THR A 70 23.19 -9.51 -20.13
N ALA A 71 22.61 -10.49 -20.80
CA ALA A 71 23.21 -11.13 -21.96
C ALA A 71 22.43 -10.70 -23.21
N SER A 72 23.12 -9.93 -24.05
CA SER A 72 22.73 -9.52 -25.40
C SER A 72 22.35 -10.73 -26.28
N GLY A 73 21.28 -10.60 -27.09
CA GLY A 73 20.97 -11.58 -28.13
C GLY A 73 19.72 -11.28 -28.96
N ALA A 74 19.91 -10.55 -30.07
CA ALA A 74 19.25 -10.67 -31.37
C ALA A 74 17.71 -10.78 -31.48
N GLY A 75 17.12 -9.73 -32.07
CA GLY A 75 16.26 -9.78 -33.26
C GLY A 75 15.14 -10.82 -33.36
N GLY A 76 13.89 -10.34 -33.26
CA GLY A 76 12.72 -11.05 -33.74
C GLY A 76 11.50 -10.14 -33.76
N LYS A 77 11.03 -9.76 -34.96
CA LYS A 77 9.67 -9.24 -35.16
C LYS A 77 8.69 -10.32 -34.70
N ALA A 78 7.77 -9.98 -33.81
CA ALA A 78 6.64 -10.84 -33.48
C ALA A 78 5.35 -10.07 -33.79
N ASP A 79 4.63 -10.59 -34.78
CA ASP A 79 3.34 -10.12 -35.24
C ASP A 79 2.30 -10.15 -34.10
N ALA A 80 1.47 -9.11 -34.03
CA ALA A 80 0.31 -9.08 -33.15
C ALA A 80 -0.69 -10.18 -33.55
N PRO A 81 -1.23 -10.99 -32.62
CA PRO A 81 -2.31 -11.90 -32.97
C PRO A 81 -3.58 -11.09 -33.19
N ALA A 82 -4.19 -11.27 -34.36
CA ALA A 82 -5.52 -10.76 -34.68
C ALA A 82 -6.54 -11.43 -33.76
N VAL A 83 -7.10 -10.67 -32.81
CA VAL A 83 -8.23 -11.09 -31.98
C VAL A 83 -9.51 -10.86 -32.79
N LYS A 84 -10.24 -11.95 -33.09
CA LYS A 84 -11.54 -11.91 -33.75
C LYS A 84 -12.60 -11.36 -32.79
N ASP A 85 -13.60 -10.70 -33.36
CA ASP A 85 -14.76 -10.12 -32.67
C ASP A 85 -15.65 -11.21 -32.02
N ASP A 86 -15.33 -11.62 -30.79
CA ASP A 86 -16.13 -12.58 -29.98
C ASP A 86 -17.36 -11.92 -29.29
N ALA A 87 -17.65 -10.66 -29.61
CA ALA A 87 -18.67 -9.84 -28.95
C ALA A 87 -20.11 -10.29 -29.23
N LEU A 88 -20.37 -10.85 -30.43
CA LEU A 88 -21.68 -11.34 -30.83
C LEU A 88 -22.03 -12.69 -30.20
N ASP A 89 -21.04 -13.59 -30.07
CA ASP A 89 -21.29 -14.94 -29.56
C ASP A 89 -21.67 -14.96 -28.07
N LEU A 90 -21.07 -14.06 -27.27
CA LEU A 90 -21.45 -13.88 -25.88
C LEU A 90 -22.87 -13.34 -25.74
N LEU A 91 -23.32 -12.43 -26.62
CA LEU A 91 -24.69 -11.89 -26.59
C LEU A 91 -25.74 -12.90 -27.08
N GLU A 92 -25.39 -13.75 -28.06
CA GLU A 92 -26.27 -14.78 -28.64
C GLU A 92 -26.36 -16.08 -27.81
N GLY A 93 -25.62 -16.20 -26.71
CA GLY A 93 -25.67 -17.40 -25.86
C GLY A 93 -24.98 -18.62 -26.49
N LYS A 94 -24.11 -18.42 -27.47
CA LYS A 94 -23.26 -19.50 -27.99
C LYS A 94 -22.12 -19.73 -27.01
N LYS A 95 -22.00 -20.99 -26.58
CA LYS A 95 -20.88 -21.45 -25.77
C LYS A 95 -19.59 -21.24 -26.59
N PRO A 96 -18.52 -20.65 -26.05
CA PRO A 96 -17.28 -20.54 -26.79
C PRO A 96 -16.81 -21.95 -27.15
N GLU A 97 -16.62 -22.21 -28.44
CA GLU A 97 -16.10 -23.49 -28.90
C GLU A 97 -14.71 -23.69 -28.29
N SER A 98 -14.56 -24.79 -27.55
CA SER A 98 -13.31 -25.21 -26.94
C SER A 98 -12.33 -25.63 -28.03
N GLY A 99 -11.63 -24.66 -28.62
CA GLY A 99 -10.46 -24.87 -29.45
C GLY A 99 -9.28 -25.28 -28.57
N SER A 100 -9.21 -26.55 -28.18
CA SER A 100 -8.02 -27.16 -27.61
C SER A 100 -6.89 -27.09 -28.63
N THR A 101 -5.97 -26.15 -28.44
CA THR A 101 -4.61 -26.26 -28.97
C THR A 101 -3.65 -26.21 -27.80
N SER A 102 -3.30 -27.41 -27.35
CA SER A 102 -2.18 -27.69 -26.49
C SER A 102 -0.89 -27.20 -27.16
N GLY A 103 -0.22 -26.20 -26.59
CA GLY A 103 1.09 -25.78 -27.06
C GLY A 103 1.75 -24.74 -26.17
N GLY A 104 2.63 -25.19 -25.28
CA GLY A 104 3.78 -24.41 -24.80
C GLY A 104 3.52 -23.51 -23.59
N GLY A 105 3.92 -24.00 -22.41
CA GLY A 105 4.20 -23.14 -21.28
C GLY A 105 5.29 -22.13 -21.64
N GLY A 106 5.02 -20.86 -21.36
CA GLY A 106 5.95 -19.77 -21.63
C GLY A 106 5.69 -18.61 -20.68
N GLY A 107 6.59 -18.43 -19.72
CA GLY A 107 6.95 -17.14 -19.15
C GLY A 107 5.92 -16.48 -18.23
N VAL A 108 6.18 -16.57 -16.92
CA VAL A 108 5.87 -15.50 -15.97
C VAL A 108 6.67 -14.28 -16.41
N GLY A 109 6.12 -13.52 -17.35
CA GLY A 109 6.72 -12.32 -17.92
C GLY A 109 6.30 -11.11 -17.11
N ASP A 110 7.26 -10.60 -16.35
CA ASP A 110 7.46 -9.19 -15.97
C ASP A 110 6.18 -8.37 -15.72
N LEU A 111 5.80 -8.24 -14.44
CA LEU A 111 4.78 -7.32 -13.94
C LEU A 111 5.28 -5.87 -14.07
N GLY A 112 5.42 -5.41 -15.30
CA GLY A 112 5.65 -4.01 -15.64
C GLY A 112 4.42 -3.18 -15.28
N ASN A 113 4.56 -2.37 -14.23
CA ASN A 113 3.78 -1.17 -13.94
C ASN A 113 2.26 -1.25 -14.26
N ALA A 114 1.54 -2.20 -13.65
CA ALA A 114 0.13 -2.48 -13.93
C ALA A 114 -0.90 -1.50 -13.33
N ASN A 115 -0.45 -0.38 -12.74
CA ASN A 115 -1.26 0.34 -11.75
C ASN A 115 -1.82 1.70 -12.21
N ALA A 116 -1.86 1.93 -13.52
CA ALA A 116 -2.53 3.07 -14.11
C ALA A 116 -3.18 2.74 -15.46
N MET A 117 -3.67 1.51 -15.65
CA MET A 117 -4.43 1.18 -16.87
C MET A 117 -5.71 2.01 -16.89
N THR A 118 -5.79 2.97 -17.80
CA THR A 118 -6.98 3.74 -18.10
C THR A 118 -7.99 2.87 -18.85
N PRO A 119 -9.29 3.22 -18.87
CA PRO A 119 -10.25 2.48 -19.66
C PRO A 119 -9.86 2.38 -21.14
N ALA A 120 -9.16 3.37 -21.67
CA ALA A 120 -8.68 3.40 -23.06
C ALA A 120 -7.57 2.38 -23.37
N GLU A 121 -6.87 1.89 -22.34
CA GLU A 121 -5.81 0.89 -22.46
C GLU A 121 -6.34 -0.55 -22.27
N MET A 122 -7.60 -0.71 -21.88
CA MET A 122 -8.27 -2.01 -21.89
C MET A 122 -8.58 -2.43 -23.33
N THR A 123 -8.48 -3.74 -23.60
CA THR A 123 -8.81 -4.32 -24.91
C THR A 123 -9.86 -5.42 -24.77
N GLY A 124 -10.51 -5.77 -25.88
CA GLY A 124 -11.50 -6.86 -25.93
C GLY A 124 -12.79 -6.59 -25.15
N SER A 125 -13.42 -7.68 -24.68
CA SER A 125 -14.75 -7.65 -24.05
C SER A 125 -14.86 -6.75 -22.80
N PRO A 126 -13.85 -6.62 -21.91
CA PRO A 126 -13.90 -5.65 -20.81
C PRO A 126 -14.05 -4.19 -21.25
N ARG A 127 -13.31 -3.76 -22.30
CA ARG A 127 -13.44 -2.41 -22.85
C ARG A 127 -14.83 -2.16 -23.44
N GLN A 128 -15.42 -3.18 -24.07
CA GLN A 128 -16.74 -3.07 -24.69
C GLN A 128 -17.85 -2.73 -23.68
N VAL A 129 -17.74 -3.14 -22.42
CA VAL A 129 -18.69 -2.73 -21.37
C VAL A 129 -18.70 -1.21 -21.21
N VAL A 130 -17.52 -0.60 -21.21
CA VAL A 130 -17.36 0.86 -21.10
C VAL A 130 -17.77 1.55 -22.40
N ASP A 131 -17.40 1.01 -23.56
CA ASP A 131 -17.82 1.55 -24.87
C ASP A 131 -19.36 1.59 -25.00
N LEU A 132 -20.06 0.55 -24.53
CA LEU A 132 -21.52 0.50 -24.56
C LEU A 132 -22.13 1.57 -23.66
N LEU A 133 -21.53 1.86 -22.50
CA LEU A 133 -21.95 2.97 -21.65
C LEU A 133 -21.72 4.33 -22.30
N GLU A 134 -20.55 4.55 -22.89
CA GLU A 134 -20.21 5.78 -23.62
C GLU A 134 -21.15 6.00 -24.81
N LYS A 135 -21.64 4.92 -25.43
CA LYS A 135 -22.65 4.93 -26.51
C LYS A 135 -24.09 5.03 -26.01
N GLY A 136 -24.33 5.20 -24.71
CA GLY A 136 -25.67 5.33 -24.15
C GLY A 136 -26.51 4.04 -24.17
N LYS A 137 -25.86 2.87 -24.15
CA LYS A 137 -26.50 1.54 -24.15
C LYS A 137 -26.32 0.81 -22.81
N PRO A 138 -26.86 1.34 -21.70
CA PRO A 138 -26.62 0.79 -20.36
C PRO A 138 -27.18 -0.63 -20.18
N ALA A 139 -28.29 -0.98 -20.81
CA ALA A 139 -28.84 -2.34 -20.71
C ALA A 139 -27.93 -3.40 -21.36
N GLU A 140 -27.35 -3.09 -22.53
CA GLU A 140 -26.39 -3.96 -23.21
C GLU A 140 -25.09 -4.07 -22.41
N ALA A 141 -24.58 -2.95 -21.88
CA ALA A 141 -23.40 -2.92 -21.03
C ALA A 141 -23.57 -3.78 -19.77
N ALA A 142 -24.71 -3.66 -19.07
CA ALA A 142 -25.01 -4.46 -17.88
C ALA A 142 -25.08 -5.96 -18.20
N LEU A 143 -25.67 -6.33 -19.35
CA LEU A 143 -25.75 -7.73 -19.75
C LEU A 143 -24.38 -8.33 -20.05
N LEU A 144 -23.55 -7.64 -20.84
CA LEU A 144 -22.19 -8.09 -21.17
C LEU A 144 -21.34 -8.18 -19.91
N GLY A 145 -21.38 -7.14 -19.08
CA GLY A 145 -20.62 -7.05 -17.85
C GLY A 145 -20.93 -8.18 -16.85
N ARG A 146 -22.21 -8.53 -16.68
CA ARG A 146 -22.62 -9.69 -15.86
C ARG A 146 -21.99 -11.00 -16.34
N LYS A 147 -21.98 -11.25 -17.66
CA LYS A 147 -21.34 -12.45 -18.25
C LYS A 147 -19.84 -12.48 -17.98
N LEU A 148 -19.16 -11.33 -18.07
CA LEU A 148 -17.73 -11.25 -17.76
C LEU A 148 -17.45 -11.52 -16.27
N LEU A 149 -18.31 -11.03 -15.39
CA LEU A 149 -18.20 -11.24 -13.94
C LEU A 149 -18.51 -12.68 -13.50
N GLU A 150 -18.92 -13.57 -14.42
CA GLU A 150 -19.11 -15.01 -14.19
C GLU A 150 -17.89 -15.87 -14.56
N LEU A 151 -16.89 -15.31 -15.27
CA LEU A 151 -15.69 -16.04 -15.73
C LEU A 151 -14.83 -16.57 -14.56
N GLU A 152 -13.66 -17.16 -14.74
CA GLU A 152 -12.81 -17.53 -13.57
C GLU A 152 -12.03 -16.31 -13.04
N PRO A 153 -11.73 -16.18 -11.72
CA PRO A 153 -11.01 -15.02 -11.17
C PRO A 153 -9.61 -14.79 -11.77
N GLY A 154 -8.98 -15.82 -12.32
CA GLY A 154 -7.64 -15.75 -12.92
C GLY A 154 -7.58 -15.18 -14.35
N VAL A 155 -8.73 -14.85 -14.96
CA VAL A 155 -8.78 -14.39 -16.35
C VAL A 155 -8.23 -12.96 -16.52
N TYR A 156 -8.51 -12.07 -15.57
CA TYR A 156 -8.04 -10.68 -15.61
C TYR A 156 -7.35 -10.26 -14.31
N ASN A 157 -6.62 -9.13 -14.36
CA ASN A 157 -6.03 -8.50 -13.18
C ASN A 157 -7.08 -7.68 -12.37
N ASP A 158 -6.70 -7.24 -11.17
CA ASP A 158 -7.59 -6.50 -10.27
C ASP A 158 -8.16 -5.22 -10.90
N VAL A 159 -7.37 -4.48 -11.69
CA VAL A 159 -7.79 -3.22 -12.33
C VAL A 159 -8.94 -3.46 -13.32
N VAL A 160 -8.78 -4.47 -14.18
CA VAL A 160 -9.82 -4.84 -15.14
C VAL A 160 -11.07 -5.35 -14.42
N TRP A 161 -10.92 -6.13 -13.35
CA TRP A 161 -12.06 -6.63 -12.58
C TRP A 161 -12.85 -5.52 -11.91
N ASP A 162 -12.16 -4.57 -11.30
CA ASP A 162 -12.74 -3.41 -10.67
C ASP A 162 -13.48 -2.53 -11.69
N TYR A 163 -12.85 -2.24 -12.84
CA TYR A 163 -13.51 -1.51 -13.94
C TYR A 163 -14.76 -2.20 -14.45
N VAL A 164 -14.70 -3.51 -14.73
CA VAL A 164 -15.84 -4.27 -15.22
C VAL A 164 -16.96 -4.25 -14.18
N ALA A 165 -16.65 -4.46 -12.90
CA ALA A 165 -17.64 -4.44 -11.83
C ALA A 165 -18.31 -3.07 -11.68
N GLY A 166 -17.51 -1.99 -11.62
CA GLY A 166 -18.00 -0.62 -11.53
C GLY A 166 -18.85 -0.21 -12.73
N ALA A 167 -18.37 -0.49 -13.95
CA ALA A 167 -19.12 -0.21 -15.19
C ALA A 167 -20.43 -0.99 -15.24
N THR A 168 -20.41 -2.28 -14.92
CA THR A 168 -21.62 -3.13 -14.91
C THR A 168 -22.62 -2.63 -13.88
N ALA A 169 -22.15 -2.29 -12.67
CA ALA A 169 -23.01 -1.77 -11.62
C ALA A 169 -23.66 -0.45 -12.03
N TRP A 170 -22.87 0.43 -12.64
CA TRP A 170 -23.33 1.71 -13.12
C TRP A 170 -24.39 1.58 -14.22
N ALA A 171 -24.13 0.70 -15.18
CA ALA A 171 -25.04 0.36 -16.26
C ALA A 171 -26.40 -0.18 -15.76
N ALA A 172 -26.36 -1.05 -14.76
CA ALA A 172 -27.56 -1.59 -14.13
C ALA A 172 -28.34 -0.49 -13.38
N ALA A 173 -27.65 0.35 -12.61
CA ALA A 173 -28.27 1.46 -11.87
C ALA A 173 -28.94 2.49 -12.80
N LEU A 174 -28.32 2.85 -13.92
CA LEU A 174 -28.91 3.72 -14.95
C LEU A 174 -30.17 3.14 -15.58
N SER A 175 -30.30 1.81 -15.60
CA SER A 175 -31.48 1.09 -16.09
C SER A 175 -32.55 0.90 -14.99
N GLY A 176 -32.29 1.39 -13.77
CA GLY A 176 -33.15 1.21 -12.60
C GLY A 176 -33.02 -0.15 -11.90
N ASP A 177 -32.06 -0.98 -12.31
CA ASP A 177 -31.76 -2.30 -11.73
C ASP A 177 -30.69 -2.17 -10.63
N PHE A 178 -31.08 -1.61 -9.48
CA PHE A 178 -30.18 -1.41 -8.34
C PHE A 178 -29.80 -2.72 -7.65
N ALA A 179 -30.68 -3.73 -7.69
CA ALA A 179 -30.36 -5.08 -7.24
C ALA A 179 -29.24 -5.70 -8.08
N GLY A 180 -29.34 -5.63 -9.42
CA GLY A 180 -28.29 -6.06 -10.33
C GLY A 180 -26.99 -5.26 -10.17
N ALA A 181 -27.09 -3.95 -9.86
CA ALA A 181 -25.93 -3.13 -9.56
C ALA A 181 -25.19 -3.61 -8.30
N ALA A 182 -25.94 -3.94 -7.25
CA ALA A 182 -25.36 -4.50 -6.03
C ALA A 182 -24.72 -5.88 -6.27
N GLU A 183 -25.34 -6.73 -7.10
CA GLU A 183 -24.77 -8.02 -7.50
C GLU A 183 -23.46 -7.87 -8.28
N ALA A 184 -23.37 -6.89 -9.18
CA ALA A 184 -22.15 -6.61 -9.93
C ALA A 184 -20.97 -6.24 -8.99
N HIS A 185 -21.20 -5.37 -7.99
CA HIS A 185 -20.16 -5.08 -6.99
C HIS A 185 -19.79 -6.32 -6.16
N ARG A 186 -20.77 -7.13 -5.72
CA ARG A 186 -20.47 -8.39 -4.99
C ARG A 186 -19.68 -9.39 -5.85
N ALA A 187 -19.94 -9.44 -7.15
CA ALA A 187 -19.15 -10.26 -8.06
C ALA A 187 -17.72 -9.71 -8.17
N GLY A 188 -17.56 -8.39 -8.35
CA GLY A 188 -16.26 -7.70 -8.35
C GLY A 188 -15.44 -7.98 -7.09
N GLN A 189 -16.06 -7.88 -5.90
CA GLN A 189 -15.45 -8.21 -4.60
C GLN A 189 -14.84 -9.62 -4.56
N LYS A 190 -15.45 -10.60 -5.23
CA LYS A 190 -14.93 -11.97 -5.31
C LYS A 190 -13.75 -12.11 -6.27
N ARG A 191 -13.55 -11.15 -7.19
CA ARG A 191 -12.52 -11.19 -8.24
C ARG A 191 -11.26 -10.44 -7.88
N VAL A 192 -11.41 -9.23 -7.35
CA VAL A 192 -10.27 -8.43 -6.91
C VAL A 192 -9.56 -9.14 -5.75
N ARG A 193 -8.24 -8.96 -5.62
CA ARG A 193 -7.44 -9.56 -4.55
C ARG A 193 -7.23 -8.58 -3.40
N ASP A 194 -7.04 -7.31 -3.71
CA ASP A 194 -6.74 -6.28 -2.72
C ASP A 194 -7.86 -6.12 -1.66
N PRO A 195 -7.58 -6.28 -0.36
CA PRO A 195 -8.58 -6.17 0.69
C PRO A 195 -9.30 -4.81 0.74
N ALA A 196 -8.62 -3.71 0.39
CA ALA A 196 -9.22 -2.39 0.44
C ALA A 196 -10.20 -2.16 -0.72
N VAL A 197 -9.88 -2.69 -1.91
CA VAL A 197 -10.79 -2.68 -3.07
C VAL A 197 -11.99 -3.59 -2.82
N LYS A 198 -11.79 -4.76 -2.19
CA LYS A 198 -12.91 -5.62 -1.73
C LYS A 198 -13.87 -4.89 -0.81
N ASN A 199 -13.32 -4.17 0.18
CA ASN A 199 -14.11 -3.39 1.13
C ASN A 199 -14.89 -2.26 0.44
N TYR A 200 -14.29 -1.60 -0.56
CA TYR A 200 -15.01 -0.65 -1.41
C TYR A 200 -16.22 -1.31 -2.10
N HIS A 201 -16.02 -2.43 -2.82
CA HIS A 201 -17.12 -3.12 -3.49
C HIS A 201 -18.22 -3.58 -2.52
N ASP A 202 -17.86 -4.01 -1.31
CA ASP A 202 -18.84 -4.41 -0.28
C ASP A 202 -19.73 -3.23 0.17
N LYS A 203 -19.10 -2.09 0.48
CA LYS A 203 -19.80 -0.84 0.84
C LYS A 203 -20.64 -0.33 -0.34
N ALA A 204 -20.09 -0.37 -1.55
CA ALA A 204 -20.78 0.02 -2.78
C ALA A 204 -22.01 -0.86 -3.06
N ALA A 205 -21.90 -2.19 -2.91
CA ALA A 205 -23.02 -3.11 -3.04
C ALA A 205 -24.13 -2.82 -2.01
N THR A 206 -23.74 -2.49 -0.78
CA THR A 206 -24.67 -2.12 0.30
C THR A 206 -25.42 -0.83 -0.04
N LEU A 207 -24.73 0.20 -0.55
CA LEU A 207 -25.33 1.45 -0.98
C LEU A 207 -26.31 1.23 -2.14
N MET A 208 -25.88 0.50 -3.17
CA MET A 208 -26.73 0.18 -4.33
C MET A 208 -28.00 -0.56 -3.90
N GLY A 209 -27.90 -1.53 -2.99
CA GLY A 209 -29.06 -2.25 -2.47
C GLY A 209 -30.12 -1.36 -1.80
N ARG A 210 -29.73 -0.21 -1.23
CA ARG A 210 -30.67 0.77 -0.63
C ARG A 210 -31.46 1.56 -1.67
N GLY A 211 -30.99 1.62 -2.92
CA GLY A 211 -31.67 2.27 -4.03
C GLY A 211 -32.83 1.44 -4.60
N GLN A 212 -32.93 0.15 -4.26
CA GLN A 212 -33.98 -0.74 -4.78
C GLN A 212 -35.30 -0.53 -4.01
N PRO A 213 -36.36 0.03 -4.63
CA PRO A 213 -37.65 0.22 -3.96
C PRO A 213 -38.33 -1.13 -3.73
N LYS A 214 -38.88 -1.35 -2.52
CA LYS A 214 -39.69 -2.55 -2.23
C LYS A 214 -41.05 -2.49 -2.91
N ASP A 215 -41.63 -1.30 -2.97
CA ASP A 215 -42.90 -1.02 -3.63
C ASP A 215 -42.94 0.43 -4.14
N ALA A 216 -44.07 0.82 -4.75
CA ALA A 216 -44.24 2.15 -5.35
C ALA A 216 -44.30 3.30 -4.32
N SER A 217 -44.56 2.99 -3.05
CA SER A 217 -44.69 3.98 -1.98
C SER A 217 -43.35 4.31 -1.31
N ASP A 218 -42.34 3.45 -1.48
CA ASP A 218 -41.00 3.58 -0.91
C ASP A 218 -40.28 4.84 -1.42
N ALA A 219 -40.53 5.97 -0.77
CA ALA A 219 -39.99 7.28 -1.12
C ALA A 219 -38.49 7.37 -0.77
N ALA A 220 -38.07 6.69 0.30
CA ALA A 220 -36.68 6.69 0.75
C ALA A 220 -35.78 5.97 -0.26
N ALA A 221 -36.17 4.80 -0.76
CA ALA A 221 -35.41 4.10 -1.79
C ALA A 221 -35.33 4.89 -3.10
N ARG A 222 -36.39 5.62 -3.46
CA ARG A 222 -36.42 6.47 -4.66
C ARG A 222 -35.50 7.70 -4.53
N ASP A 223 -35.49 8.35 -3.36
CA ASP A 223 -34.55 9.43 -3.07
C ASP A 223 -33.09 8.91 -3.11
N MET A 224 -32.85 7.73 -2.53
CA MET A 224 -31.54 7.10 -2.60
C MET A 224 -31.13 6.76 -4.03
N ALA A 225 -32.02 6.15 -4.83
CA ALA A 225 -31.80 5.85 -6.24
C ALA A 225 -31.37 7.08 -7.05
N ALA A 226 -32.03 8.22 -6.82
CA ALA A 226 -31.70 9.48 -7.48
C ALA A 226 -30.30 10.00 -7.09
N LYS A 227 -29.85 9.75 -5.86
CA LYS A 227 -28.51 10.13 -5.39
C LYS A 227 -27.42 9.20 -5.92
N LEU A 228 -27.67 7.90 -5.95
CA LEU A 228 -26.70 6.89 -6.42
C LEU A 228 -26.28 7.11 -7.88
N VAL A 229 -27.15 7.74 -8.68
CA VAL A 229 -26.87 8.04 -10.10
C VAL A 229 -26.15 9.36 -10.37
N LEU A 230 -25.77 10.10 -9.33
CA LEU A 230 -25.04 11.35 -9.49
C LEU A 230 -23.61 11.15 -8.99
N PRO A 231 -22.57 11.44 -9.80
CA PRO A 231 -21.17 11.18 -9.42
C PRO A 231 -20.77 11.80 -8.08
N GLU A 232 -21.13 13.06 -7.83
CA GLU A 232 -20.77 13.75 -6.59
C GLU A 232 -21.53 13.18 -5.39
N SER A 233 -22.82 12.88 -5.55
CA SER A 233 -23.62 12.25 -4.50
C SER A 233 -23.14 10.83 -4.17
N TRP A 234 -22.76 10.04 -5.19
CA TRP A 234 -22.15 8.73 -5.02
C TRP A 234 -20.85 8.83 -4.21
N ARG A 235 -19.95 9.72 -4.63
CA ARG A 235 -18.68 9.97 -3.94
C ARG A 235 -18.90 10.32 -2.47
N GLN A 236 -19.85 11.20 -2.16
CA GLN A 236 -20.19 11.57 -0.78
C GLN A 236 -20.72 10.37 0.02
N LEU A 237 -21.66 9.60 -0.55
CA LEU A 237 -22.21 8.41 0.11
C LEU A 237 -21.14 7.35 0.39
N VAL A 238 -20.22 7.13 -0.54
CA VAL A 238 -19.08 6.21 -0.36
C VAL A 238 -18.12 6.71 0.72
N LEU A 239 -17.80 8.01 0.73
CA LEU A 239 -16.98 8.64 1.77
C LEU A 239 -17.61 8.49 3.16
N GLU A 240 -18.94 8.65 3.28
CA GLU A 240 -19.66 8.39 4.53
C GLU A 240 -19.49 6.95 5.01
N GLN A 241 -19.43 5.96 4.10
CA GLN A 241 -19.19 4.57 4.49
C GLN A 241 -17.79 4.33 5.04
N VAL A 242 -16.79 5.18 4.73
CA VAL A 242 -15.41 5.08 5.23
C VAL A 242 -15.04 6.17 6.25
N ALA A 243 -16.04 6.85 6.82
CA ALA A 243 -15.81 7.96 7.75
C ALA A 243 -15.08 7.54 9.04
N THR A 244 -15.27 6.29 9.49
CA THR A 244 -14.55 5.76 10.67
C THR A 244 -13.09 5.48 10.33
N GLU A 245 -12.83 4.87 9.18
CA GLU A 245 -11.49 4.61 8.66
C GLU A 245 -10.74 5.93 8.45
N HIS A 246 -11.39 6.95 7.87
CA HIS A 246 -10.82 8.29 7.72
C HIS A 246 -10.42 8.92 9.06
N ARG A 247 -11.31 8.88 10.07
CA ARG A 247 -11.01 9.39 11.42
C ARG A 247 -9.87 8.62 12.09
N ASN A 248 -9.86 7.29 11.95
CA ASN A 248 -8.83 6.43 12.51
C ASN A 248 -7.47 6.68 11.84
N ALA A 249 -7.44 6.87 10.51
CA ALA A 249 -6.24 7.20 9.78
C ALA A 249 -5.64 8.53 10.29
N ARG A 250 -6.43 9.60 10.34
CA ARG A 250 -5.97 10.90 10.85
C ARG A 250 -5.47 10.84 12.29
N ARG A 251 -6.23 10.22 13.17
CA ARG A 251 -5.81 10.04 14.57
C ARG A 251 -4.49 9.29 14.67
N ALA A 252 -4.32 8.22 13.90
CA ALA A 252 -3.07 7.47 13.90
C ALA A 252 -1.90 8.29 13.33
N ILE A 253 -2.12 9.08 12.28
CA ILE A 253 -1.12 10.03 11.72
C ILE A 253 -0.67 11.04 12.79
N GLU A 254 -1.60 11.65 13.52
CA GLU A 254 -1.28 12.55 14.65
C GLU A 254 -0.47 11.82 15.76
N GLN A 255 -0.80 10.56 16.01
CA GLN A 255 -0.12 9.74 17.01
C GLN A 255 1.26 9.22 16.55
N MET A 256 1.56 9.21 15.24
CA MET A 256 2.92 8.97 14.73
C MET A 256 3.90 10.06 15.19
N GLN A 257 3.40 11.30 15.35
CA GLN A 257 4.19 12.46 15.74
C GLN A 257 4.27 12.65 17.27
N SER A 258 3.20 12.33 17.99
CA SER A 258 3.06 12.65 19.41
C SER A 258 3.36 11.50 20.38
N ALA A 259 3.40 10.25 19.92
CA ALA A 259 3.64 9.12 20.80
C ALA A 259 5.05 9.13 21.41
N ARG A 260 5.17 8.67 22.67
CA ARG A 260 6.42 8.75 23.45
C ARG A 260 7.45 7.69 23.10
N THR A 261 7.02 6.54 22.57
CA THR A 261 7.90 5.40 22.29
C THR A 261 7.93 5.09 20.80
N VAL A 262 9.03 4.52 20.33
CA VAL A 262 9.19 4.10 18.93
C VAL A 262 8.15 3.05 18.56
N GLU A 263 7.91 2.06 19.42
CA GLU A 263 6.91 0.99 19.22
C GLU A 263 5.51 1.54 19.03
N ALA A 264 5.12 2.55 19.82
CA ALA A 264 3.82 3.18 19.69
C ALA A 264 3.72 3.90 18.34
N ARG A 265 4.76 4.65 17.94
CA ARG A 265 4.82 5.31 16.62
C ARG A 265 4.75 4.30 15.47
N LEU A 266 5.45 3.17 15.57
CA LEU A 266 5.41 2.10 14.57
C LEU A 266 4.05 1.42 14.46
N ASN A 267 3.38 1.19 15.58
CA ASN A 267 2.02 0.68 15.57
C ASN A 267 1.08 1.69 14.90
N ASN A 268 1.25 2.98 15.17
CA ASN A 268 0.46 4.03 14.53
C ASN A 268 0.72 4.14 13.02
N ILE A 269 1.95 3.92 12.55
CA ILE A 269 2.24 3.80 11.11
C ILE A 269 1.40 2.68 10.47
N LYS A 270 1.37 1.50 11.10
CA LYS A 270 0.61 0.35 10.59
C LYS A 270 -0.89 0.63 10.58
N VAL A 271 -1.42 1.22 11.65
CA VAL A 271 -2.85 1.56 11.78
C VAL A 271 -3.25 2.65 10.79
N ALA A 272 -2.47 3.73 10.69
CA ALA A 272 -2.68 4.83 9.76
C ALA A 272 -2.73 4.29 8.33
N TRP A 273 -1.75 3.47 7.95
CA TRP A 273 -1.66 2.91 6.62
C TRP A 273 -2.82 1.99 6.27
N ALA A 274 -3.18 1.07 7.16
CA ALA A 274 -4.28 0.14 6.94
C ALA A 274 -5.60 0.89 6.69
N ASN A 275 -5.88 1.94 7.47
CA ASN A 275 -7.09 2.74 7.32
C ASN A 275 -7.04 3.66 6.08
N LEU A 276 -5.90 4.29 5.82
CA LEU A 276 -5.68 5.15 4.66
C LEU A 276 -5.98 4.39 3.36
N ARG A 277 -5.53 3.13 3.23
CA ARG A 277 -5.81 2.31 2.04
C ARG A 277 -7.31 2.15 1.77
N PHE A 278 -8.11 1.93 2.81
CA PHE A 278 -9.58 1.86 2.66
C PHE A 278 -10.18 3.18 2.19
N VAL A 279 -9.67 4.31 2.72
CA VAL A 279 -10.10 5.64 2.28
C VAL A 279 -9.68 5.92 0.84
N TYR A 280 -8.46 5.55 0.46
CA TYR A 280 -7.94 5.74 -0.90
C TYR A 280 -8.73 4.94 -1.92
N ALA A 281 -9.01 3.66 -1.63
CA ALA A 281 -9.86 2.84 -2.50
C ALA A 281 -11.27 3.44 -2.61
N ALA A 282 -11.82 4.01 -1.55
CA ALA A 282 -13.15 4.64 -1.59
C ALA A 282 -13.19 5.98 -2.35
N ASP A 283 -12.20 6.85 -2.11
CA ASP A 283 -12.05 8.15 -2.78
C ASP A 283 -10.55 8.48 -2.94
N PRO A 284 -9.99 8.30 -4.15
CA PRO A 284 -8.56 8.54 -4.39
C PRO A 284 -8.12 9.97 -4.07
N LYS A 285 -9.01 10.96 -4.20
CA LYS A 285 -8.70 12.36 -3.85
C LYS A 285 -8.42 12.50 -2.35
N THR A 286 -9.38 12.12 -1.50
CA THR A 286 -9.19 12.17 -0.03
C THR A 286 -8.05 11.26 0.42
N GLY A 287 -7.88 10.10 -0.24
CA GLY A 287 -6.75 9.22 0.01
C GLY A 287 -5.39 9.88 -0.21
N ARG A 288 -5.21 10.61 -1.32
CA ARG A 288 -3.96 11.35 -1.61
C ARG A 288 -3.68 12.43 -0.57
N ASP A 289 -4.70 13.16 -0.13
CA ASP A 289 -4.55 14.17 0.91
C ASP A 289 -4.02 13.53 2.21
N LEU A 290 -4.55 12.37 2.60
CA LEU A 290 -4.01 11.59 3.73
C LEU A 290 -2.59 11.07 3.51
N VAL A 291 -2.20 10.71 2.28
CA VAL A 291 -0.81 10.28 1.99
C VAL A 291 0.16 11.44 2.24
N VAL A 292 -0.22 12.67 1.88
CA VAL A 292 0.59 13.86 2.16
C VAL A 292 0.74 14.08 3.67
N GLU A 293 -0.35 14.00 4.42
CA GLU A 293 -0.33 14.10 5.89
C GLU A 293 0.53 12.98 6.52
N PHE A 294 0.37 11.74 6.03
CA PHE A 294 1.14 10.58 6.47
C PHE A 294 2.64 10.78 6.22
N LYS A 295 3.03 11.25 5.03
CA LYS A 295 4.43 11.49 4.67
C LYS A 295 5.08 12.52 5.58
N ALA A 296 4.38 13.63 5.85
CA ALA A 296 4.87 14.65 6.78
C ALA A 296 5.06 14.08 8.20
N ALA A 297 4.16 13.23 8.65
CA ALA A 297 4.28 12.56 9.95
C ALA A 297 5.40 11.50 9.97
N ALA A 298 5.64 10.79 8.87
CA ALA A 298 6.75 9.86 8.72
C ALA A 298 8.11 10.60 8.75
N ASP A 299 8.21 11.79 8.16
CA ASP A 299 9.43 12.60 8.23
C ASP A 299 9.70 13.11 9.66
N ALA A 300 8.66 13.48 10.40
CA ALA A 300 8.78 13.86 11.82
C ALA A 300 9.24 12.69 12.72
N LEU A 301 9.05 11.43 12.30
CA LEU A 301 9.59 10.27 13.01
C LEU A 301 11.12 10.36 13.12
N ILE A 302 11.81 10.80 12.06
CA ILE A 302 13.24 11.05 12.14
C ILE A 302 13.48 12.30 12.97
N VAL A 303 12.99 13.46 12.53
CA VAL A 303 13.46 14.74 13.09
C VAL A 303 13.33 14.81 14.63
N ASP A 304 12.24 14.29 15.20
CA ASP A 304 11.99 14.42 16.64
C ASP A 304 12.39 13.18 17.45
N ALA A 305 12.07 11.97 16.96
CA ALA A 305 12.35 10.76 17.72
C ALA A 305 13.82 10.36 17.64
N GLU A 306 14.48 10.58 16.49
CA GLU A 306 15.91 10.29 16.35
C GLU A 306 16.76 11.23 17.18
N ALA A 307 16.51 12.54 17.16
CA ALA A 307 17.29 13.49 17.96
C ALA A 307 17.28 13.11 19.46
N SER A 308 16.10 12.76 20.00
CA SER A 308 15.96 12.31 21.38
C SER A 308 16.70 10.99 21.66
N LEU A 309 16.58 10.00 20.76
CA LEU A 309 17.26 8.71 20.89
C LEU A 309 18.78 8.83 20.73
N LEU A 310 19.25 9.70 19.83
CA LEU A 310 20.66 9.96 19.60
C LEU A 310 21.28 10.69 20.79
N ASP A 311 20.56 11.63 21.41
CA ASP A 311 21.01 12.28 22.65
C ASP A 311 21.10 11.28 23.81
N GLU A 312 20.18 10.34 23.91
CA GLU A 312 20.27 9.25 24.89
C GLU A 312 21.48 8.35 24.63
N ALA A 313 21.71 7.99 23.35
CA ALA A 313 22.90 7.23 22.96
C ALA A 313 24.21 7.98 23.27
N ARG A 314 24.25 9.31 23.07
CA ARG A 314 25.41 10.16 23.42
C ARG A 314 25.67 10.20 24.93
N LYS A 315 24.63 10.33 25.76
CA LYS A 315 24.77 10.28 27.22
C LYS A 315 25.30 8.93 27.67
N GLN A 316 24.75 7.85 27.12
CA GLN A 316 25.19 6.50 27.43
C GLN A 316 26.63 6.23 26.96
N HIS A 317 27.02 6.78 25.81
CA HIS A 317 28.40 6.73 25.31
C HIS A 317 29.37 7.42 26.27
N ALA A 318 29.02 8.60 26.76
CA ALA A 318 29.82 9.33 27.74
C ALA A 318 30.00 8.53 29.05
N GLU A 319 28.97 7.83 29.52
CA GLU A 319 29.06 7.01 30.73
C GLU A 319 29.97 5.79 30.52
N VAL A 320 29.86 5.11 29.38
CA VAL A 320 30.78 4.02 29.02
C VAL A 320 32.21 4.55 28.89
N ALA A 321 32.44 5.67 28.20
CA ALA A 321 33.77 6.27 28.09
C ALA A 321 34.37 6.64 29.46
N ARG A 322 33.55 7.19 30.37
CA ARG A 322 33.97 7.53 31.74
C ARG A 322 34.45 6.30 32.51
N LEU A 323 33.73 5.19 32.41
CA LEU A 323 34.10 3.94 33.08
C LEU A 323 35.39 3.31 32.50
N GLN A 324 35.73 3.58 31.24
CA GLN A 324 36.92 3.02 30.57
C GLN A 324 38.23 3.54 31.18
N HIS A 325 38.20 4.79 31.66
CA HIS A 325 39.34 5.44 32.28
C HIS A 325 39.57 5.03 33.74
N ILE A 326 38.69 4.19 34.31
CA ILE A 326 38.84 3.66 35.66
C ILE A 326 39.61 2.32 35.58
N PRO A 327 40.67 2.12 36.39
CA PRO A 327 41.32 0.81 36.50
C PRO A 327 40.29 -0.30 36.79
N MET A 328 40.11 -1.20 35.82
CA MET A 328 39.03 -2.19 35.82
C MET A 328 39.23 -3.24 36.92
N LYS A 329 38.43 -3.17 37.98
CA LYS A 329 38.39 -4.21 39.03
C LYS A 329 37.37 -5.29 38.66
N PRO A 330 37.58 -6.58 39.03
CA PRO A 330 36.63 -7.65 38.74
C PRO A 330 35.19 -7.37 39.19
N SER A 331 35.02 -6.64 40.31
CA SER A 331 33.71 -6.25 40.84
C SER A 331 32.95 -5.22 40.00
N LEU A 332 33.63 -4.50 39.09
CA LEU A 332 33.03 -3.48 38.21
C LEU A 332 32.67 -4.05 36.82
N ILE A 333 33.08 -5.28 36.51
CA ILE A 333 32.81 -5.94 35.22
C ILE A 333 31.31 -6.06 34.91
N PRO A 334 30.43 -6.47 35.85
CA PRO A 334 28.99 -6.54 35.56
C PRO A 334 28.41 -5.18 35.19
N MET A 335 28.79 -4.13 35.94
CA MET A 335 28.36 -2.76 35.69
C MET A 335 28.83 -2.25 34.33
N TRP A 336 30.11 -2.45 33.98
CA TRP A 336 30.62 -2.13 32.64
C TRP A 336 29.82 -2.81 31.52
N ASN A 337 29.59 -4.12 31.66
CA ASN A 337 28.84 -4.89 30.67
C ASN A 337 27.41 -4.39 30.50
N ASP A 338 26.77 -3.98 31.59
CA ASP A 338 25.40 -3.48 31.53
C ASP A 338 25.33 -2.09 30.88
N GLU A 339 26.29 -1.19 31.15
CA GLU A 339 26.36 0.10 30.46
C GLU A 339 26.68 -0.04 28.96
N VAL A 340 27.57 -0.97 28.58
CA VAL A 340 27.84 -1.27 27.15
C VAL A 340 26.60 -1.86 26.46
N LYS A 341 25.85 -2.75 27.12
CA LYS A 341 24.58 -3.27 26.56
C LYS A 341 23.55 -2.16 26.36
N LYS A 342 23.42 -1.22 27.31
CA LYS A 342 22.53 -0.07 27.18
C LYS A 342 22.94 0.81 25.99
N LEU A 343 24.24 1.09 25.83
CA LEU A 343 24.77 1.83 24.67
C LEU A 343 24.39 1.16 23.35
N TRP A 344 24.65 -0.14 23.24
CA TRP A 344 24.33 -0.91 22.05
C TRP A 344 22.82 -0.94 21.77
N SER A 345 21.98 -1.05 22.80
CA SER A 345 20.53 -0.99 22.66
C SER A 345 20.06 0.38 22.14
N ALA A 346 20.57 1.48 22.70
CA ALA A 346 20.22 2.83 22.28
C ALA A 346 20.60 3.09 20.82
N ILE A 347 21.82 2.69 20.42
CA ILE A 347 22.29 2.81 19.04
C ILE A 347 21.45 1.93 18.09
N SER A 348 21.12 0.71 18.50
CA SER A 348 20.28 -0.19 17.69
C SER A 348 18.92 0.41 17.40
N GLU A 349 18.34 1.12 18.38
CA GLU A 349 17.03 1.75 18.22
C GLU A 349 17.08 2.97 17.28
N VAL A 350 18.12 3.82 17.37
CA VAL A 350 18.34 4.91 16.39
C VAL A 350 18.47 4.34 14.98
N LYS A 351 19.31 3.32 14.80
CA LYS A 351 19.53 2.67 13.51
C LYS A 351 18.27 2.03 12.95
N ARG A 352 17.46 1.40 13.80
CA ARG A 352 16.16 0.83 13.43
C ARG A 352 15.24 1.90 12.87
N VAL A 353 15.06 3.02 13.56
CA VAL A 353 14.22 4.16 13.09
C VAL A 353 14.72 4.69 11.76
N CYS A 354 16.03 4.85 11.60
CA CYS A 354 16.64 5.31 10.35
C CYS A 354 16.36 4.34 9.19
N ARG A 355 16.47 3.02 9.40
CA ARG A 355 16.14 2.00 8.39
C ARG A 355 14.67 2.01 8.00
N ILE A 356 13.77 2.18 8.97
CA ILE A 356 12.33 2.28 8.72
C ILE A 356 12.02 3.49 7.84
N HIS A 357 12.60 4.65 8.14
CA HIS A 357 12.38 5.84 7.34
C HIS A 357 13.03 5.75 5.95
N ASP A 358 14.25 5.22 5.83
CA ASP A 358 14.89 4.97 4.53
C ASP A 358 14.00 4.05 3.67
N TYR A 359 13.49 2.97 4.25
CA TYR A 359 12.54 2.09 3.59
C TYR A 359 11.28 2.84 3.13
N LEU A 360 10.65 3.62 4.01
CA LEU A 360 9.48 4.43 3.66
C LEU A 360 9.80 5.45 2.55
N SER A 361 11.01 6.01 2.55
CA SER A 361 11.46 6.94 1.51
C SER A 361 11.63 6.26 0.15
N ARG A 362 12.17 5.04 0.11
CA ARG A 362 12.22 4.21 -1.12
C ARG A 362 10.83 3.89 -1.67
N GLN A 363 9.82 3.84 -0.80
CA GLN A 363 8.40 3.70 -1.18
C GLN A 363 7.72 5.04 -1.48
N THR A 364 8.46 6.16 -1.51
CA THR A 364 7.97 7.54 -1.69
C THR A 364 7.10 8.09 -0.54
N LEU A 365 7.00 7.35 0.56
CA LEU A 365 6.21 7.66 1.77
C LEU A 365 6.98 8.47 2.83
N ALA A 366 8.23 8.84 2.55
CA ALA A 366 9.05 9.73 3.35
C ALA A 366 10.05 10.50 2.45
N SER A 367 10.60 11.60 2.94
CA SER A 367 11.56 12.42 2.20
C SER A 367 12.96 11.77 2.18
N PRO A 368 13.69 11.80 1.05
CA PRO A 368 15.00 11.16 0.96
C PRO A 368 16.07 11.89 1.79
N GLY A 369 17.07 11.14 2.25
CA GLY A 369 18.34 11.68 2.77
C GLY A 369 18.36 12.08 4.25
N ALA A 370 17.23 12.14 4.95
CA ALA A 370 17.20 12.52 6.36
C ALA A 370 17.80 11.46 7.31
N ALA A 371 17.71 10.17 6.96
CA ALA A 371 18.13 9.05 7.80
C ALA A 371 19.64 8.84 7.91
N GLN A 372 20.39 9.19 6.86
CA GLN A 372 21.79 8.78 6.73
C GLN A 372 22.68 9.45 7.78
N THR A 373 22.55 10.76 7.96
CA THR A 373 23.37 11.53 8.90
C THR A 373 23.21 11.04 10.34
N ALA A 374 21.96 10.78 10.74
CA ALA A 374 21.61 10.24 12.04
C ALA A 374 22.19 8.84 12.28
N PHE A 375 22.04 7.97 11.28
CA PHE A 375 22.57 6.61 11.33
C PHE A 375 24.09 6.59 11.46
N ASP A 376 24.78 7.45 10.71
CA ASP A 376 26.24 7.57 10.77
C ASP A 376 26.68 8.12 12.13
N ALA A 377 25.98 9.14 12.66
CA ALA A 377 26.24 9.66 13.99
C ALA A 377 26.07 8.59 15.08
N ALA A 378 24.99 7.80 15.02
CA ALA A 378 24.78 6.68 15.94
C ALA A 378 25.84 5.58 15.77
N HIS A 379 26.28 5.31 14.54
CA HIS A 379 27.33 4.35 14.28
C HIS A 379 28.68 4.77 14.88
N GLN A 380 29.02 6.07 14.84
CA GLN A 380 30.24 6.57 15.47
C GLN A 380 30.27 6.37 16.99
N LEU A 381 29.11 6.36 17.66
CA LEU A 381 29.01 6.12 19.10
C LEU A 381 29.33 4.67 19.51
N LEU A 382 29.47 3.73 18.57
CA LEU A 382 29.96 2.39 18.89
C LEU A 382 31.45 2.37 19.20
N TYR A 383 32.19 3.40 18.78
CA TYR A 383 33.64 3.42 18.84
C TYR A 383 34.18 4.17 20.05
N GLU A 384 35.34 3.72 20.50
CA GLU A 384 36.10 4.34 21.59
C GLU A 384 36.70 5.68 21.12
N PRO A 385 36.60 6.76 21.94
CA PRO A 385 37.13 8.08 21.59
C PRO A 385 38.63 8.09 21.25
N ALA A 386 39.43 7.27 21.94
CA ALA A 386 40.88 7.25 21.84
C ALA A 386 41.42 6.19 20.84
N GLY A 387 40.56 5.30 20.34
CA GLY A 387 40.93 4.17 19.50
C GLY A 387 40.19 4.20 18.17
N ARG A 388 40.79 4.79 17.12
CA ARG A 388 40.20 4.75 15.77
C ARG A 388 39.99 3.29 15.34
N GLY A 389 38.72 2.90 15.19
CA GLY A 389 38.34 1.54 14.78
C GLY A 389 38.13 0.53 15.92
N TYR A 390 38.30 0.92 17.19
CA TYR A 390 38.00 0.06 18.34
C TYR A 390 36.55 0.26 18.79
N VAL A 391 35.77 -0.82 18.81
CA VAL A 391 34.36 -0.83 19.26
C VAL A 391 34.30 -1.24 20.72
N TYR A 392 33.41 -0.63 21.51
CA TYR A 392 33.15 -1.07 22.88
C TYR A 392 32.74 -2.54 22.92
N LYS A 393 33.48 -3.40 23.62
CA LYS A 393 33.19 -4.83 23.76
C LYS A 393 32.70 -5.18 25.17
N LEU A 394 31.81 -6.16 25.25
CA LEU A 394 31.43 -6.80 26.52
C LEU A 394 32.60 -7.62 27.06
N MET A 395 33.00 -7.34 28.29
CA MET A 395 33.95 -8.10 29.10
C MET A 395 33.30 -9.44 29.46
N GLY A 396 33.37 -10.43 28.57
CA GLY A 396 32.79 -11.77 28.76
C GLY A 396 32.33 -12.48 27.48
N GLN A 397 32.12 -11.75 26.38
CA GLN A 397 31.99 -12.37 25.06
C GLN A 397 33.38 -12.73 24.53
N LYS A 398 33.89 -13.90 24.94
CA LYS A 398 35.20 -14.49 24.55
C LYS A 398 36.25 -13.44 24.15
N THR A 399 36.83 -12.80 25.16
CA THR A 399 38.19 -12.28 25.08
C THR A 399 39.16 -13.44 24.88
N ALA A 400 39.35 -13.88 23.64
CA ALA A 400 40.71 -14.16 23.22
C ALA A 400 41.35 -12.78 23.05
N MET A 401 42.31 -12.43 23.90
CA MET A 401 42.93 -11.10 24.07
C MET A 401 42.19 -10.18 25.07
N GLY A 402 42.40 -10.44 26.36
CA GLY A 402 41.96 -9.53 27.43
C GLY A 402 42.79 -9.62 28.71
N LEU A 403 43.98 -10.21 28.65
CA LEU A 403 44.94 -10.23 29.77
C LEU A 403 46.33 -9.63 29.41
N ASP A 404 46.59 -9.31 28.13
CA ASP A 404 47.88 -8.73 27.71
C ASP A 404 47.89 -7.20 27.60
N MET A 405 46.74 -6.51 27.67
CA MET A 405 46.72 -5.04 27.60
C MET A 405 47.20 -4.31 28.86
N ILE A 406 47.59 -5.02 29.92
CA ILE A 406 48.19 -4.42 31.12
C ILE A 406 49.74 -4.43 31.07
N ARG A 407 50.38 -4.96 30.00
CA ARG A 407 51.85 -5.14 29.99
C ARG A 407 52.66 -4.44 28.89
N THR A 408 52.06 -3.62 28.03
CA THR A 408 52.81 -2.94 26.95
C THR A 408 52.57 -1.43 26.91
N ALA A 409 52.75 -0.76 28.05
CA ALA A 409 53.22 0.63 28.00
C ALA A 409 54.76 0.59 27.96
N PRO A 410 55.43 1.11 26.92
CA PRO A 410 56.86 1.38 27.04
C PRO A 410 57.04 2.46 28.11
N PRO A 411 58.09 2.38 28.95
CA PRO A 411 58.32 3.42 29.95
C PRO A 411 58.60 4.77 29.24
N PRO A 412 58.17 5.89 29.83
CA PRO A 412 58.40 7.21 29.24
C PRO A 412 59.92 7.53 29.22
N PRO A 413 60.37 8.37 28.27
CA PRO A 413 61.75 8.86 28.24
C PRO A 413 62.11 9.69 29.47
#